data_AF-A0AAU3QAS2-F1
#
_entry.id   AF-A0AAU3QAS2-F1
#
_cell.length_a   1.000
_cell.length_b   1.000
_cell.length_c   1.000
_cell.angle_alpha   90.00
_cell.angle_beta   90.00
_cell.angle_gamma   90.00
#
_symmetry.space_group_name_H-M   'P 1'
#
loop_
_entity.id
_entity.type
_entity.pdbx_description
1 polymer ?
#
loop_
_entity_poly.entity_id
_entity_poly.type
_entity_poly.pdbx_seq_one_letter_code
_entity_poly.pdbx_strand_id
1 'polypeptide(L)'
;MAIGRRADGDVVLHDEHLGRWVNAQRFGWEQLLPVQQRILENTLTITPAEEDERPMKRTQDSMWAANLTAARQFHAREGHLAVLRKHPEHLESR
;
A
#
# COMPACT_ATOMS: atom_id res chain seq x y z
N MET A 1 -3.70 -19.44 14.93
CA MET A 1 -2.86 -18.43 14.27
C MET A 1 -3.34 -18.33 12.84
N ALA A 2 -4.04 -17.25 12.46
CA ALA A 2 -4.66 -17.14 11.13
C ALA A 2 -3.89 -16.12 10.30
N ILE A 3 -3.13 -16.62 9.32
CA ILE A 3 -2.54 -15.79 8.27
C ILE A 3 -3.57 -15.78 7.13
N GLY A 4 -4.24 -14.64 6.94
CA GLY A 4 -5.20 -14.45 5.86
C GLY A 4 -4.54 -13.72 4.70
N ARG A 5 -4.57 -14.32 3.50
CA ARG A 5 -4.26 -13.62 2.24
C ARG A 5 -5.56 -12.99 1.72
N ARG A 6 -5.58 -11.68 1.47
CA ARG A 6 -6.71 -11.04 0.74
C ARG A 6 -6.47 -11.08 -0.77
N ALA A 7 -7.54 -10.87 -1.54
CA ALA A 7 -7.58 -11.02 -3.00
C ALA A 7 -6.54 -10.19 -3.77
N ASP A 8 -5.96 -9.16 -3.14
CA ASP A 8 -5.02 -8.22 -3.76
C ASP A 8 -3.54 -8.54 -3.47
N GLY A 9 -3.25 -9.69 -2.86
CA GLY A 9 -1.88 -10.11 -2.49
C GLY A 9 -1.42 -9.66 -1.10
N ASP A 10 -2.25 -8.88 -0.40
CA ASP A 10 -2.00 -8.43 0.97
C ASP A 10 -2.01 -9.59 1.98
N VAL A 11 -1.00 -9.62 2.85
CA VAL A 11 -0.91 -10.55 3.99
C VAL A 11 -1.26 -9.79 5.27
N VAL A 12 -2.33 -10.24 5.93
CA VAL A 12 -2.79 -9.67 7.19
C VAL A 12 -2.55 -10.66 8.33
N LEU A 13 -1.91 -10.20 9.40
CA LEU A 13 -1.70 -10.94 10.63
C LEU A 13 -2.28 -10.13 11.80
N HIS A 14 -3.26 -10.69 12.52
CA HIS A 14 -3.91 -9.99 13.66
C HIS A 14 -4.46 -8.59 13.32
N ASP A 15 -5.06 -8.44 12.12
CA ASP A 15 -5.56 -7.16 11.57
C ASP A 15 -4.46 -6.16 11.13
N GLU A 16 -3.19 -6.55 11.23
CA GLU A 16 -2.07 -5.75 10.76
C GLU A 16 -1.63 -6.16 9.34
N HIS A 17 -1.53 -5.17 8.45
CA HIS A 17 -1.00 -5.35 7.09
C HIS A 17 0.53 -5.49 7.16
N LEU A 18 1.04 -6.71 6.97
CA LEU A 18 2.48 -6.99 7.08
C LEU A 18 3.31 -6.18 6.09
N GLY A 19 2.83 -5.99 4.85
CA GLY A 19 3.51 -5.14 3.87
C GLY A 19 3.63 -3.68 4.31
N ARG A 20 2.61 -3.15 5.00
CA ARG A 20 2.64 -1.80 5.58
C ARG A 20 3.61 -1.73 6.75
N TRP A 21 3.61 -2.75 7.61
CA TRP A 21 4.52 -2.83 8.75
C TRP A 21 5.98 -2.93 8.29
N VAL A 22 6.29 -3.81 7.33
CA VAL A 22 7.63 -3.95 6.74
C VAL A 22 8.10 -2.61 6.17
N ASN A 23 7.28 -1.95 5.37
CA ASN A 23 7.63 -0.63 4.81
C ASN A 23 7.91 0.41 5.91
N ALA A 24 7.11 0.43 6.99
CA ALA A 24 7.37 1.33 8.11
C ALA A 24 8.73 1.08 8.78
N GLN A 25 9.14 -0.19 8.93
CA GLN A 25 10.48 -0.52 9.43
C GLN A 25 11.59 -0.09 8.47
N ARG A 26 11.43 -0.37 7.16
CA ARG A 26 12.42 -0.02 6.13
C ARG A 26 12.66 1.49 6.02
N PHE A 27 11.59 2.30 6.02
CA PHE A 27 11.69 3.76 5.92
C PHE A 27 12.01 4.45 7.26
N GLY A 28 11.75 3.78 8.38
CA GLY A 28 12.06 4.24 9.73
C GLY A 28 13.40 3.73 10.27
N TRP A 29 14.26 3.15 9.42
CA TRP A 29 15.43 2.35 9.84
C TRP A 29 16.33 3.06 10.86
N GLU A 30 16.64 4.34 10.62
CA GLU A 30 17.50 5.16 11.49
C GLU A 30 16.90 5.43 12.89
N GLN A 31 15.61 5.19 13.09
CA GLN A 31 14.93 5.32 14.38
C GLN A 31 14.90 4.01 15.17
N LEU A 32 15.34 2.90 14.57
CA LEU A 32 15.35 1.59 15.20
C LEU A 32 16.58 1.43 16.09
N LEU A 33 16.42 0.70 17.19
CA LEU A 33 17.56 0.29 18.01
C LEU A 33 18.46 -0.66 17.20
N PRO A 34 19.79 -0.68 17.44
CA PRO A 34 20.70 -1.57 16.72
C PRO A 34 20.30 -3.04 16.79
N VAL A 35 19.73 -3.48 17.92
CA VAL A 35 19.22 -4.84 18.08
C VAL A 35 18.02 -5.14 17.17
N GLN A 36 17.15 -4.16 16.95
CA GLN A 36 15.99 -4.29 16.06
C GLN A 36 16.44 -4.39 14.60
N GLN A 37 17.37 -3.51 14.18
CA GLN A 37 17.98 -3.57 12.84
C GLN A 37 18.61 -4.95 12.59
N ARG A 38 19.38 -5.46 13.56
CA ARG A 38 20.00 -6.79 13.47
C ARG A 38 18.99 -7.91 13.31
N ILE A 39 17.88 -7.88 14.06
CA ILE A 39 16.83 -8.91 13.95
C ILE A 39 16.13 -8.83 12.58
N LEU A 40 15.82 -7.62 12.12
CA LEU A 40 15.17 -7.42 10.83
C LEU A 40 16.05 -7.93 9.68
N GLU A 41 17.35 -7.62 9.72
CA GLU A 41 18.30 -8.04 8.69
C GLU A 41 18.58 -9.55 8.73
N ASN A 42 18.93 -10.09 9.90
CA ASN A 42 19.44 -11.47 9.99
C ASN A 42 18.33 -12.53 10.08
N THR A 43 17.17 -12.19 10.64
CA THR A 43 16.06 -13.15 10.82
C THR A 43 15.01 -13.00 9.73
N LEU A 44 14.70 -11.76 9.36
CA LEU A 44 13.60 -11.46 8.42
C LEU A 44 14.09 -11.05 7.04
N THR A 45 15.40 -10.87 6.84
CA THR A 45 16.00 -10.45 5.56
C THR A 45 15.41 -9.12 5.05
N ILE A 46 15.06 -8.23 5.98
CA ILE A 46 14.56 -6.88 5.70
C ILE A 46 15.73 -5.91 5.82
N THR A 47 15.97 -5.14 4.76
CA THR A 47 17.02 -4.10 4.70
C THR A 47 16.41 -2.70 4.77
N PRO A 48 17.19 -1.66 5.12
CA PRO A 48 16.73 -0.28 4.98
C PRO A 48 16.20 0.00 3.58
N ALA A 49 15.28 0.95 3.46
CA ALA A 49 14.86 1.45 2.17
C ALA A 49 15.88 2.46 1.64
N GLU A 50 16.26 2.30 0.37
CA GLU A 50 17.02 3.30 -0.37
C GLU A 50 16.16 4.54 -0.66
N GLU A 51 16.80 5.65 -1.00
CA GLU A 51 16.08 6.92 -1.22
C GLU A 51 15.13 6.87 -2.43
N ASP A 52 15.48 6.10 -3.46
CA ASP A 52 14.67 5.87 -4.66
C ASP A 52 13.50 4.88 -4.43
N GLU A 53 13.56 4.06 -3.39
CA GLU A 53 12.46 3.20 -2.97
C GLU A 53 11.36 3.96 -2.23
N ARG A 54 11.62 5.20 -1.78
CA ARG A 54 10.60 6.00 -1.10
C ARG A 54 9.42 6.21 -2.04
N PRO A 55 8.19 5.83 -1.64
CA PRO A 55 7.02 6.09 -2.46
C PRO A 55 6.93 7.59 -2.70
N MET A 56 7.14 7.99 -3.96
CA MET A 56 6.96 9.38 -4.36
C MET A 56 5.57 9.81 -3.92
N LYS A 57 5.48 10.95 -3.24
CA LYS A 57 4.19 11.57 -2.95
C LYS A 57 3.44 11.69 -4.28
N ARG A 58 2.26 11.09 -4.36
CA ARG A 58 1.42 11.23 -5.56
C ARG A 58 1.20 12.72 -5.79
N THR A 59 1.59 13.20 -6.96
CA THR A 59 1.34 14.59 -7.34
C THR A 59 -0.17 14.80 -7.48
N GLN A 60 -0.61 16.05 -7.37
CA GLN A 60 -2.02 16.39 -7.58
C GLN A 60 -2.50 15.91 -8.95
N ASP A 61 -1.67 16.03 -9.98
CA ASP A 61 -1.95 15.55 -11.34
C ASP A 61 -2.11 14.03 -11.39
N SER A 62 -1.21 13.28 -10.73
CA SER A 62 -1.30 11.82 -10.64
C SER A 62 -2.56 11.36 -9.93
N MET A 63 -2.93 12.05 -8.84
CA MET A 63 -4.19 11.79 -8.13
C MET A 63 -5.41 12.10 -9.00
N TRP A 64 -5.39 13.23 -9.71
CA TRP A 64 -6.49 13.62 -10.60
C TRP A 64 -6.69 12.62 -11.74
N ALA A 65 -5.59 12.18 -12.37
CA ALA A 65 -5.63 11.19 -13.43
C ALA A 65 -6.18 9.83 -12.96
N ALA A 66 -5.78 9.39 -11.75
CA ALA A 66 -6.30 8.16 -11.15
C ALA A 66 -7.81 8.28 -10.85
N ASN A 67 -8.24 9.40 -10.27
CA ASN A 67 -9.66 9.64 -9.95
C ASN A 67 -10.54 9.74 -11.20
N LEU A 68 -10.04 10.37 -12.27
CA LEU A 68 -10.76 10.46 -13.53
C LEU A 68 -10.92 9.09 -14.19
N THR A 69 -9.89 8.24 -14.11
CA THR A 69 -9.96 6.86 -14.59
C THR A 69 -11.00 6.06 -13.81
N ALA A 70 -10.99 6.17 -12.48
CA ALA A 70 -11.97 5.52 -11.61
C ALA A 70 -13.41 5.97 -11.92
N ALA A 71 -13.63 7.28 -12.08
CA ALA A 71 -14.95 7.81 -12.42
C ALA A 71 -15.45 7.29 -13.78
N ARG A 72 -14.58 7.19 -14.79
CA ARG A 72 -14.93 6.62 -16.10
C ARG A 72 -15.29 5.15 -16.00
N GLN A 73 -14.52 4.36 -15.25
CA GLN A 73 -14.79 2.93 -15.03
C GLN A 73 -16.14 2.74 -14.31
N PHE A 74 -16.39 3.50 -13.24
CA PHE A 74 -17.64 3.46 -12.51
C PHE A 74 -18.82 3.85 -13.41
N HIS A 75 -18.69 4.93 -14.17
CA HIS A 75 -19.74 5.38 -15.09
C HIS A 75 -20.01 4.36 -16.21
N ALA A 76 -18.97 3.70 -16.74
CA ALA A 76 -19.15 2.66 -17.75
C ALA A 76 -19.93 1.46 -17.21
N ARG A 77 -19.80 1.15 -15.92
CA ARG A 77 -20.50 0.04 -15.26
C ARG A 77 -21.92 0.41 -14.81
N GLU A 78 -22.09 1.57 -14.18
CA GLU A 78 -23.34 1.96 -13.50
C GLU A 78 -24.20 2.95 -14.31
N GLY A 79 -23.62 3.59 -15.34
CA GLY A 79 -24.31 4.61 -16.15
C GLY A 79 -24.50 5.96 -15.45
N HIS A 80 -23.98 6.13 -14.23
CA HIS A 80 -24.06 7.37 -13.45
C HIS A 80 -22.83 7.57 -12.55
N LEU A 81 -22.72 8.75 -11.92
CA LEU A 81 -21.63 9.09 -10.98
C LEU A 81 -22.13 9.31 -9.53
N ALA A 82 -23.33 8.84 -9.20
CA ALA A 82 -23.84 8.84 -7.83
C ALA A 82 -23.12 7.76 -6.98
N VAL A 83 -21.90 8.07 -6.52
CA VAL A 83 -21.04 7.17 -5.75
C VAL A 83 -21.23 7.41 -4.25
N LEU A 84 -21.33 6.34 -3.45
CA LEU A 84 -21.31 6.45 -1.99
C LEU A 84 -19.96 7.05 -1.54
N ARG A 85 -19.97 7.96 -0.57
CA ARG A 85 -18.77 8.71 -0.13
C ARG A 85 -17.53 7.85 0.19
N LYS A 86 -17.72 6.60 0.63
CA LYS A 86 -16.65 5.66 1.00
C LYS A 86 -16.46 4.49 0.03
N HIS A 87 -17.07 4.55 -1.15
CA HIS A 87 -16.95 3.47 -2.15
C HIS A 87 -15.51 3.38 -2.68
N PRO A 88 -14.84 2.23 -2.54
CA PRO A 88 -13.55 1.98 -3.19
C PRO A 88 -13.76 1.51 -4.64
N GLU A 89 -13.08 2.15 -5.59
CA GLU A 89 -13.01 1.68 -6.97
C GLU A 89 -11.64 1.03 -7.22
N HIS A 90 -11.63 -0.23 -7.64
CA HIS A 90 -10.40 -0.93 -8.01
C HIS A 90 -10.14 -0.70 -9.49
N LEU A 91 -9.07 0.03 -9.79
CA LEU A 91 -8.66 0.28 -11.16
C LEU A 91 -8.14 -1.02 -11.78
N GLU A 92 -8.75 -1.44 -12.87
CA GLU A 92 -8.17 -2.52 -13.67
C GLU A 92 -6.89 -2.01 -14.33
N SER A 93 -5.76 -2.71 -14.11
CA SER A 93 -4.56 -2.44 -14.89
C SER A 93 -4.80 -2.87 -16.33
N ARG A 94 -4.52 -1.96 -17.25
CA ARG A 94 -4.62 -2.20 -18.69
C ARG A 94 -3.42 -2.99 -19.21
#